data_AF-A0AAV3K378-F1
#
_entry.id   AF-A0AAV3K378-F1
#
_cell.length_a   1.000
_cell.length_b   1.000
_cell.length_c   1.000
_cell.angle_alpha   90.00
_cell.angle_beta   90.00
_cell.angle_gamma   90.00
#
_symmetry.space_group_name_H-M   'P 1'
#
loop_
_entity.id
_entity.type
_entity.pdbx_description
1 polymer ?
#
loop_
_entity_poly.entity_id
_entity_poly.type
_entity_poly.pdbx_seq_one_letter_code
_entity_poly.pdbx_strand_id
1 'polypeptide(L)'
;VALWTFGVHPYLAFFPIIGVLIIYYIVRFKMQSFLRKQALKQIKQEHNPVKVFVIPTLKFMEWRIAIQTDEHDYVGRSYGRNIVFSDKVKRQHLSIDSLLWKVKNNKDIRTFLNFSSIYRWQTTPLEDGTTEIRLMDLRYLNNDHYAFVAIAHLTQQDEIDHSYIGWVFSEDKLQRKLFAK
;
A
#
# COMPACT_ATOMS: atom_id res chain seq x y z
N VAL A 1 -31.82 6.69 -23.56
CA VAL A 1 -32.53 6.92 -24.84
C VAL A 1 -33.76 7.81 -24.62
N ALA A 2 -34.64 7.51 -23.65
CA ALA A 2 -35.86 8.31 -23.38
C ALA A 2 -35.62 9.81 -23.08
N LEU A 3 -34.60 10.20 -22.31
CA LEU A 3 -34.33 11.63 -22.03
C LEU A 3 -33.95 12.43 -23.28
N TRP A 4 -33.30 11.79 -24.24
CA TRP A 4 -32.89 12.41 -25.50
C TRP A 4 -34.05 12.56 -26.48
N THR A 5 -35.03 11.65 -26.43
CA THR A 5 -36.25 11.75 -27.25
C THR A 5 -37.15 12.91 -26.81
N PHE A 6 -37.05 13.37 -25.56
CA PHE A 6 -37.73 14.57 -25.05
C PHE A 6 -36.96 15.88 -25.26
N GLY A 7 -35.82 15.86 -25.98
CA GLY A 7 -35.05 17.07 -26.28
C GLY A 7 -34.36 17.70 -25.06
N VAL A 8 -34.16 16.96 -23.97
CA VAL A 8 -33.46 17.47 -22.80
C VAL A 8 -32.03 17.80 -23.17
N HIS A 9 -31.66 19.07 -23.04
CA HIS A 9 -30.33 19.56 -23.39
C HIS A 9 -29.27 18.81 -22.55
N PRO A 10 -28.16 18.31 -23.14
CA PRO A 10 -27.13 17.56 -22.43
C PRO A 10 -26.66 18.22 -21.12
N TYR A 11 -26.48 19.54 -21.14
CA TYR A 11 -26.10 20.31 -19.94
C TYR A 11 -27.07 20.14 -18.78
N LEU A 12 -28.39 20.13 -19.01
CA LEU A 12 -29.38 19.96 -17.94
C LEU A 12 -29.34 18.55 -17.33
N ALA A 13 -29.00 17.54 -18.14
CA ALA A 13 -28.88 16.16 -17.67
C ALA A 13 -27.58 15.93 -16.87
N PHE A 14 -26.44 16.48 -17.32
CA PHE A 14 -25.14 16.24 -16.69
C PHE A 14 -24.80 17.19 -15.55
N PHE A 15 -25.28 18.43 -15.58
CA PHE A 15 -25.01 19.42 -14.53
C PHE A 15 -25.34 18.93 -13.10
N PRO A 16 -26.52 18.35 -12.81
CA PRO A 16 -26.79 17.84 -11.46
C PRO A 16 -25.86 16.68 -11.07
N ILE A 17 -25.50 15.81 -12.01
CA ILE A 17 -24.57 14.69 -11.75
C ILE A 17 -23.19 15.22 -11.40
N ILE A 18 -22.67 16.17 -12.18
CA ILE A 18 -21.39 16.82 -11.91
C ILE A 18 -21.43 17.55 -10.57
N GLY A 19 -22.53 18.25 -10.26
CA GLY A 19 -22.73 18.91 -8.98
C GLY A 19 -22.65 17.94 -7.79
N VAL A 20 -23.34 16.79 -7.89
CA VAL A 20 -23.28 15.73 -6.87
C VAL A 20 -21.85 15.17 -6.72
N LEU A 21 -21.14 14.93 -7.83
CA LEU A 21 -19.76 14.46 -7.79
C LEU A 21 -18.82 15.48 -7.14
N ILE A 22 -18.95 16.76 -7.46
CA ILE A 22 -18.16 17.84 -6.84
C ILE A 22 -18.38 17.84 -5.33
N ILE A 23 -19.65 17.85 -4.89
CA ILE A 23 -19.99 17.82 -3.45
C ILE A 23 -19.41 16.57 -2.80
N TYR A 24 -19.55 15.41 -3.43
CA TYR A 24 -18.99 14.15 -2.94
C TYR A 24 -17.47 14.25 -2.72
N TYR A 25 -16.71 14.75 -3.71
CA TYR A 25 -15.26 14.87 -3.58
C TYR A 25 -14.84 15.91 -2.53
N ILE A 26 -15.57 17.03 -2.40
CA ILE A 26 -15.34 18.01 -1.32
C ILE A 26 -15.48 17.34 0.05
N VAL A 27 -16.55 16.55 0.25
CA VAL A 27 -16.77 15.84 1.51
C VAL A 27 -15.67 14.80 1.75
N ARG A 28 -15.32 13.98 0.75
CA ARG A 28 -14.24 12.99 0.87
C ARG A 28 -12.90 13.64 1.23
N PHE A 29 -12.56 14.77 0.60
CA PHE A 29 -11.31 15.49 0.88
C PHE A 29 -11.28 16.04 2.32
N LYS A 30 -12.39 16.62 2.80
CA LYS A 30 -12.52 17.08 4.19
C LYS A 30 -12.35 15.94 5.18
N MET A 31 -12.99 14.79 4.94
CA MET A 31 -12.85 13.59 5.78
C MET A 31 -11.41 13.08 5.80
N GLN A 32 -10.78 12.97 4.63
CA GLN A 32 -9.38 12.52 4.51
C GLN A 32 -8.43 13.42 5.30
N SER A 33 -8.60 14.75 5.18
CA SER A 33 -7.80 15.73 5.90
C SER A 33 -7.98 15.61 7.42
N PHE A 34 -9.21 15.44 7.88
CA PHE A 34 -9.53 15.23 9.28
C PHE A 34 -8.88 13.95 9.84
N LEU A 35 -9.06 12.82 9.15
CA LEU A 35 -8.48 11.54 9.55
C LEU A 35 -6.96 11.59 9.56
N ARG A 36 -6.33 12.22 8.56
CA ARG A 36 -4.88 12.41 8.51
C ARG A 36 -4.37 13.16 9.75
N LYS A 37 -5.05 14.23 10.16
CA LYS A 37 -4.68 14.99 11.37
C LYS A 37 -4.83 14.15 12.63
N GLN A 38 -5.93 13.39 12.76
CA GLN A 38 -6.16 12.53 13.91
C GLN A 38 -5.13 11.40 14.00
N ALA A 39 -4.87 10.71 12.89
CA ALA A 39 -3.90 9.61 12.85
C ALA A 39 -2.49 10.10 13.21
N LEU A 40 -2.09 11.27 12.70
CA LEU A 40 -0.84 11.93 13.08
C LEU A 40 -0.79 12.27 14.56
N LYS A 41 -1.88 12.79 15.14
CA LYS A 41 -1.92 13.15 16.56
C LYS A 41 -1.73 11.92 17.46
N GLN A 42 -2.29 10.78 17.08
CA GLN A 42 -2.18 9.53 17.85
C GLN A 42 -0.75 8.98 17.84
N ILE A 43 -0.04 9.06 16.71
CA ILE A 43 1.31 8.50 16.59
C ILE A 43 2.41 9.45 17.07
N LYS A 44 2.23 10.77 16.91
CA LYS A 44 3.24 11.79 17.29
C LYS A 44 3.63 11.78 18.77
N GLN A 45 2.83 11.15 19.63
CA GLN A 45 3.16 11.02 21.06
C GLN A 45 4.27 10.00 21.30
N GLU A 46 4.41 9.00 20.41
CA GLU A 46 5.36 7.90 20.57
C GLU A 46 6.51 7.97 19.55
N HIS A 47 6.24 8.40 18.32
CA HIS A 47 7.21 8.33 17.22
C HIS A 47 7.06 9.47 16.22
N ASN A 48 8.12 9.76 15.46
CA ASN A 48 8.09 10.80 14.43
C ASN A 48 7.54 10.26 13.10
N PRO A 49 6.37 10.71 12.62
CA PRO A 49 5.82 10.23 11.36
C PRO A 49 6.60 10.79 10.16
N VAL A 50 7.08 9.90 9.31
CA VAL A 50 7.81 10.22 8.07
C VAL A 50 6.84 10.30 6.89
N LYS A 51 5.93 9.33 6.76
CA LYS A 51 4.93 9.29 5.69
C LYS A 51 3.58 8.86 6.25
N VAL A 52 2.52 9.45 5.71
CA VAL A 52 1.13 9.12 6.07
C VAL A 52 0.27 9.04 4.83
N PHE A 53 -0.42 7.91 4.69
CA PHE A 53 -1.39 7.64 3.64
C PHE A 53 -2.74 7.36 4.27
N VAL A 54 -3.75 8.08 3.79
CA VAL A 54 -5.16 7.89 4.17
C VAL A 54 -5.92 7.67 2.87
N ILE A 55 -6.41 6.45 2.67
CA ILE A 55 -6.93 5.97 1.39
C ILE A 55 -8.44 5.72 1.51
N PRO A 56 -9.26 6.31 0.63
CA PRO A 56 -10.69 6.06 0.59
C PRO A 56 -10.99 4.61 0.22
N THR A 57 -11.97 3.99 0.87
CA THR A 57 -12.55 2.70 0.41
C THR A 57 -13.91 2.90 -0.27
N LEU A 58 -14.46 1.81 -0.83
CA LEU A 58 -15.83 1.79 -1.37
C LEU A 58 -16.88 2.06 -0.29
N LYS A 59 -16.64 1.62 0.95
CA LYS A 59 -17.52 1.95 2.07
C LYS A 59 -17.23 3.37 2.53
N PHE A 60 -18.24 4.23 2.50
CA PHE A 60 -18.07 5.67 2.70
C PHE A 60 -17.39 6.03 4.03
N MET A 61 -17.71 5.33 5.11
CA MET A 61 -17.12 5.57 6.44
C MET A 61 -15.85 4.78 6.71
N GLU A 62 -15.45 3.85 5.84
CA GLU A 62 -14.23 3.05 6.02
C GLU A 62 -13.07 3.67 5.24
N TRP A 63 -11.95 3.89 5.93
CA TRP A 63 -10.72 4.41 5.35
C TRP A 63 -9.55 3.51 5.74
N ARG A 64 -8.59 3.34 4.83
CA ARG A 64 -7.33 2.65 5.15
C ARG A 64 -6.28 3.68 5.52
N ILE A 65 -5.51 3.39 6.55
CA ILE A 65 -4.49 4.30 7.07
C ILE A 65 -3.19 3.52 7.17
N ALA A 66 -2.14 4.06 6.55
CA ALA A 66 -0.78 3.55 6.66
C ALA A 66 0.14 4.70 7.07
N ILE A 67 0.89 4.52 8.15
CA ILE A 67 1.82 5.50 8.70
C ILE A 67 3.17 4.82 8.83
N GLN A 68 4.17 5.45 8.26
CA GLN A 68 5.56 5.04 8.41
C GLN A 68 6.26 6.07 9.29
N THR A 69 6.84 5.63 10.40
CA THR A 69 7.61 6.46 11.32
C THR A 69 9.11 6.22 11.16
N ASP A 70 9.92 6.88 11.97
CA ASP A 70 11.32 6.54 12.18
C ASP A 70 11.52 5.07 12.53
N GLU A 71 10.82 4.54 13.53
CA GLU A 71 11.08 3.21 14.09
C GLU A 71 10.06 2.13 13.73
N HIS A 72 8.81 2.50 13.42
CA HIS A 72 7.71 1.56 13.24
C HIS A 72 6.83 1.91 12.04
N ASP A 73 6.30 0.87 11.41
CA ASP A 73 5.29 0.94 10.37
C ASP A 73 3.94 0.52 10.96
N TYR A 74 2.95 1.40 10.86
CA TYR A 74 1.59 1.22 11.37
C TYR A 74 0.61 1.09 10.21
N VAL A 75 -0.19 0.04 10.20
CA VAL A 75 -1.27 -0.15 9.23
C VAL A 75 -2.57 -0.40 9.95
N GLY A 76 -3.62 0.26 9.50
CA GLY A 76 -4.91 0.26 10.18
C GLY A 76 -6.06 0.69 9.31
N ARG A 77 -7.23 0.72 9.94
CA ARG A 77 -8.47 1.19 9.33
C ARG A 77 -9.13 2.20 10.24
N SER A 78 -9.85 3.12 9.61
CA SER A 78 -10.78 3.99 10.32
C SER A 78 -12.20 3.63 9.95
N TYR A 79 -13.06 3.56 10.97
CA TYR A 79 -14.50 3.52 10.82
C TYR A 79 -15.07 4.83 11.39
N GLY A 80 -15.49 5.73 10.49
CA GLY A 80 -15.94 7.07 10.85
C GLY A 80 -14.80 7.94 11.38
N ARG A 81 -14.74 8.12 12.70
CA ARG A 81 -13.68 8.89 13.39
C ARG A 81 -12.75 8.03 14.23
N ASN A 82 -13.07 6.74 14.40
CA ASN A 82 -12.27 5.84 15.22
C ASN A 82 -11.19 5.23 14.34
N ILE A 83 -9.93 5.30 14.76
CA ILE A 83 -8.79 4.75 14.05
C ILE A 83 -8.26 3.57 14.86
N VAL A 84 -8.15 2.41 14.22
CA VAL A 84 -7.61 1.18 14.81
C VAL A 84 -6.45 0.71 13.95
N PHE A 85 -5.26 0.62 14.55
CA PHE A 85 -4.10 0.02 13.93
C PHE A 85 -4.12 -1.49 14.19
N SER A 86 -4.20 -2.27 13.11
CA SER A 86 -4.23 -3.73 13.15
C SER A 86 -2.82 -4.33 13.12
N ASP A 87 -1.87 -3.63 12.49
CA ASP A 87 -0.50 -4.09 12.32
C ASP A 87 0.47 -2.98 12.78
N LYS A 88 1.44 -3.35 13.63
CA LYS A 88 2.54 -2.50 14.10
C LYS A 88 3.81 -3.33 14.01
N VAL A 89 4.69 -2.97 13.08
CA VAL A 89 5.95 -3.71 12.84
C VAL A 89 7.13 -2.76 12.94
N LYS A 90 8.24 -3.25 13.48
CA LYS A 90 9.49 -2.50 13.52
C LYS A 90 9.99 -2.24 12.10
N ARG A 91 10.31 -0.99 11.81
CA ARG A 91 10.78 -0.55 10.50
C ARG A 91 12.19 -1.06 10.24
N GLN A 92 12.39 -1.60 9.04
CA GLN A 92 13.72 -1.92 8.53
C GLN A 92 14.23 -0.77 7.66
N HIS A 93 15.33 -0.14 8.07
CA HIS A 93 15.93 0.94 7.30
C HIS A 93 16.69 0.39 6.09
N LEU A 94 16.55 1.07 4.95
CA LEU A 94 17.40 0.84 3.79
C LEU A 94 18.77 1.49 4.07
N SER A 95 19.71 0.71 4.60
CA SER A 95 21.13 1.09 4.74
C SER A 95 21.94 0.54 3.57
N ILE A 96 23.14 1.10 3.34
CA ILE A 96 24.07 0.63 2.29
C ILE A 96 24.45 -0.84 2.52
N ASP A 97 24.55 -1.26 3.78
CA ASP A 97 24.91 -2.63 4.15
C ASP A 97 23.72 -3.60 4.14
N SER A 98 22.50 -3.11 3.89
CA SER A 98 21.30 -3.95 3.89
C SER A 98 21.26 -4.87 2.66
N LEU A 99 20.68 -6.06 2.83
CA LEU A 99 20.51 -7.00 1.72
C LEU A 99 19.62 -6.41 0.60
N LEU A 100 18.63 -5.58 0.98
CA LEU A 100 17.80 -4.85 0.03
C LEU A 100 18.63 -3.90 -0.85
N TRP A 101 19.68 -3.27 -0.30
CA TRP A 101 20.54 -2.39 -1.08
C TRP A 101 21.30 -3.13 -2.18
N LYS A 102 21.74 -4.37 -1.91
CA LYS A 102 22.40 -5.22 -2.93
C LYS A 102 21.47 -5.51 -4.11
N VAL A 103 20.19 -5.77 -3.83
CA VAL A 103 19.22 -6.15 -4.88
C VAL A 103 18.42 -4.99 -5.46
N LYS A 104 18.59 -3.75 -4.96
CA LYS A 104 17.74 -2.60 -5.35
C LYS A 104 17.75 -2.31 -6.86
N ASN A 105 18.81 -2.71 -7.55
CA ASN A 105 19.00 -2.48 -8.98
C ASN A 105 18.33 -3.54 -9.86
N ASN A 106 17.89 -4.66 -9.27
CA ASN A 106 17.09 -5.66 -9.97
C ASN A 106 15.83 -5.00 -10.56
N LYS A 107 15.46 -5.42 -11.77
CA LYS A 107 14.34 -4.81 -12.52
C LYS A 107 13.04 -4.84 -11.73
N ASP A 108 12.70 -5.95 -11.08
CA ASP A 108 11.42 -6.12 -10.40
C ASP A 108 11.40 -5.36 -9.07
N ILE A 109 12.50 -5.41 -8.30
CA ILE A 109 12.66 -4.65 -7.05
C ILE A 109 12.64 -3.15 -7.33
N ARG A 110 13.41 -2.68 -8.32
CA ARG A 110 13.42 -1.26 -8.73
C ARG A 110 12.04 -0.80 -9.18
N THR A 111 11.35 -1.63 -9.96
CA THR A 111 9.98 -1.35 -10.40
C THR A 111 9.05 -1.19 -9.20
N PHE A 112 9.15 -2.07 -8.20
CA PHE A 112 8.36 -1.97 -6.97
C PHE A 112 8.65 -0.69 -6.19
N LEU A 113 9.92 -0.35 -5.98
CA LEU A 113 10.34 0.87 -5.27
C LEU A 113 9.84 2.15 -5.97
N ASN A 114 9.72 2.12 -7.29
CA ASN A 114 9.14 3.23 -8.07
C ASN A 114 7.62 3.34 -7.89
N PHE A 115 6.90 2.22 -7.80
CA PHE A 115 5.44 2.22 -7.61
C PHE A 115 5.00 2.43 -6.16
N SER A 116 5.82 2.02 -5.21
CA SER A 116 5.52 2.03 -3.79
C SER A 116 6.37 3.05 -3.05
N SER A 117 5.73 4.17 -2.69
CA SER A 117 6.37 5.18 -1.84
C SER A 117 6.28 4.84 -0.35
N ILE A 118 5.45 3.88 0.05
CA ILE A 118 5.31 3.40 1.43
C ILE A 118 5.29 1.87 1.44
N TYR A 119 6.40 1.32 1.90
CA TYR A 119 6.61 -0.11 1.93
C TYR A 119 7.38 -0.50 3.19
N ARG A 120 7.28 -1.78 3.51
CA ARG A 120 8.20 -2.48 4.40
C ARG A 120 8.90 -3.56 3.61
N TRP A 121 10.03 -4.00 4.11
CA TRP A 121 10.73 -5.17 3.59
C TRP A 121 11.17 -6.06 4.73
N GLN A 122 11.38 -7.33 4.44
CA GLN A 122 11.89 -8.31 5.37
C GLN A 122 12.74 -9.34 4.63
N THR A 123 13.68 -9.95 5.34
CA THR A 123 14.47 -11.08 4.88
C THR A 123 14.04 -12.34 5.59
N THR A 124 13.87 -13.42 4.86
CA THR A 124 13.53 -14.74 5.40
C THR A 124 14.52 -15.77 4.84
N PRO A 125 15.33 -16.43 5.67
CA PRO A 125 16.15 -17.55 5.21
C PRO A 125 15.24 -18.73 4.83
N LEU A 126 15.53 -19.39 3.72
CA LEU A 126 14.81 -20.55 3.21
C LEU A 126 15.56 -21.85 3.56
N GLU A 127 14.85 -22.98 3.54
CA GLU A 127 15.40 -24.30 3.92
C GLU A 127 16.49 -24.78 2.96
N ASP A 128 16.48 -24.34 1.71
CA ASP A 128 17.48 -24.63 0.68
C ASP A 128 18.79 -23.82 0.86
N GLY A 129 18.86 -22.97 1.89
CA GLY A 129 20.00 -22.11 2.17
C GLY A 129 20.03 -20.81 1.35
N THR A 130 18.98 -20.52 0.57
CA THR A 130 18.79 -19.21 -0.07
C THR A 130 18.16 -18.21 0.89
N THR A 131 18.25 -16.93 0.58
CA THR A 131 17.57 -15.87 1.35
C THR A 131 16.52 -15.18 0.50
N GLU A 132 15.28 -15.16 0.99
CA GLU A 132 14.20 -14.40 0.38
C GLU A 132 14.18 -12.97 0.90
N ILE A 133 14.26 -11.99 0.01
CA ILE A 133 13.90 -10.60 0.29
C ILE A 133 12.48 -10.36 -0.20
N ARG A 134 11.60 -9.94 0.71
CA ARG A 134 10.20 -9.63 0.40
C ARG A 134 9.89 -8.17 0.73
N LEU A 135 9.47 -7.41 -0.26
CA LEU A 135 8.90 -6.07 -0.12
C LEU A 135 7.39 -6.13 -0.16
N MET A 136 6.74 -5.38 0.73
CA MET A 136 5.29 -5.32 0.89
C MET A 136 4.83 -3.87 0.94
N ASP A 137 3.85 -3.52 0.11
CA ASP A 137 3.29 -2.18 0.09
C ASP A 137 2.23 -2.01 1.19
N LEU A 138 2.45 -1.06 2.10
CA LEU A 138 1.62 -0.91 3.30
C LEU A 138 0.18 -0.49 3.01
N ARG A 139 -0.11 0.03 1.80
CA ARG A 139 -1.46 0.50 1.40
C ARG A 139 -2.41 -0.66 1.15
N TYR A 140 -1.88 -1.84 0.82
CA TYR A 140 -2.64 -2.97 0.32
C TYR A 140 -2.73 -4.13 1.31
N LEU A 141 -2.80 -3.84 2.61
CA LEU A 141 -3.15 -4.83 3.62
C LEU A 141 -4.63 -5.23 3.51
N ASN A 142 -4.88 -6.52 3.31
CA ASN A 142 -6.22 -7.08 3.26
C ASN A 142 -6.24 -8.47 3.92
N ASN A 143 -7.11 -8.68 4.90
CA ASN A 143 -7.22 -9.95 5.65
C ASN A 143 -5.84 -10.49 6.07
N ASP A 144 -5.05 -9.64 6.73
CA ASP A 144 -3.70 -9.94 7.25
C ASP A 144 -2.62 -10.25 6.20
N HIS A 145 -2.93 -10.11 4.90
CA HIS A 145 -1.97 -10.32 3.82
C HIS A 145 -1.79 -9.04 3.00
N TYR A 146 -0.55 -8.77 2.61
CA TYR A 146 -0.22 -7.66 1.71
C TYR A 146 -0.37 -8.10 0.26
N ALA A 147 -1.30 -7.47 -0.45
CA ALA A 147 -1.68 -7.94 -1.79
C ALA A 147 -0.68 -7.53 -2.88
N PHE A 148 0.12 -6.48 -2.69
CA PHE A 148 1.11 -6.03 -3.67
C PHE A 148 2.52 -6.19 -3.09
N VAL A 149 3.30 -7.07 -3.70
CA VAL A 149 4.61 -7.50 -3.19
C VAL A 149 5.65 -7.59 -4.30
N ALA A 150 6.91 -7.51 -3.90
CA ALA A 150 8.04 -7.90 -4.73
C ALA A 150 8.95 -8.84 -3.95
N ILE A 151 9.47 -9.86 -4.62
CA ILE A 151 10.32 -10.90 -4.05
C ILE A 151 11.57 -11.04 -4.89
N ALA A 152 12.70 -11.23 -4.22
CA ALA A 152 13.93 -11.70 -4.82
C ALA A 152 14.52 -12.81 -3.95
N HIS A 153 14.92 -13.91 -4.56
CA HIS A 153 15.69 -14.98 -3.93
C HIS A 153 17.16 -14.76 -4.20
N LEU A 154 17.96 -14.77 -3.14
CA LEU A 154 19.41 -14.67 -3.20
C LEU A 154 20.04 -16.01 -2.91
N THR A 155 20.99 -16.41 -3.75
CA THR A 155 21.86 -17.55 -3.50
C THR A 155 22.82 -17.24 -2.34
N GLN A 156 23.55 -18.26 -1.88
CA GLN A 156 24.58 -18.09 -0.85
C GLN A 156 25.72 -17.14 -1.28
N GLN A 157 25.85 -16.87 -2.58
CA GLN A 157 26.83 -15.96 -3.17
C GLN A 157 26.28 -14.53 -3.36
N ASP A 158 25.13 -14.19 -2.75
CA ASP A 158 24.42 -12.91 -2.90
C ASP A 158 23.95 -12.60 -4.35
N GLU A 159 23.86 -13.61 -5.22
CA GLU A 159 23.33 -13.44 -6.58
C GLU A 159 21.82 -13.67 -6.61
N ILE A 160 21.11 -12.92 -7.46
CA ILE A 160 19.66 -13.04 -7.58
C ILE A 160 19.35 -14.19 -8.53
N ASP A 161 18.70 -15.23 -8.00
CA ASP A 161 18.26 -16.38 -8.77
C ASP A 161 16.92 -16.11 -9.45
N HIS A 162 15.90 -15.84 -8.63
CA HIS A 162 14.54 -15.53 -9.08
C HIS A 162 14.06 -14.20 -8.51
N SER A 163 13.27 -13.46 -9.30
CA SER A 163 12.58 -12.26 -8.83
C SER A 163 11.19 -12.13 -9.45
N TYR A 164 10.27 -11.58 -8.67
CA TYR A 164 8.88 -11.37 -9.06
C TYR A 164 8.34 -10.08 -8.45
N ILE A 165 7.49 -9.37 -9.19
CA ILE A 165 6.67 -8.26 -8.69
C ILE A 165 5.22 -8.47 -9.14
N GLY A 166 4.28 -8.25 -8.24
CA GLY A 166 2.88 -8.14 -8.63
C GLY A 166 1.87 -8.33 -7.51
N TRP A 167 0.64 -8.57 -7.96
CA TRP A 167 -0.49 -8.83 -7.06
C TRP A 167 -0.57 -10.31 -6.71
N VAL A 168 -0.61 -10.58 -5.41
CA VAL A 168 -0.60 -11.90 -4.79
C VAL A 168 -1.74 -11.99 -3.80
N PHE A 169 -2.53 -13.06 -3.93
CA PHE A 169 -3.67 -13.33 -3.04
C PHE A 169 -3.42 -14.53 -2.11
N SER A 170 -2.44 -15.38 -2.43
CA SER A 170 -2.03 -16.53 -1.62
C SER A 170 -0.56 -16.84 -1.88
N GLU A 171 0.11 -17.43 -0.88
CA GLU A 171 1.52 -17.82 -1.00
C GLU A 171 1.73 -18.87 -2.11
N ASP A 172 0.83 -19.84 -2.25
CA ASP A 172 0.93 -20.84 -3.33
C ASP A 172 0.93 -20.21 -4.73
N LYS A 173 0.10 -19.17 -4.95
CA LYS A 173 0.05 -18.48 -6.24
C LYS A 173 1.32 -17.67 -6.50
N LEU A 174 1.98 -17.21 -5.45
CA LEU A 174 3.24 -16.49 -5.53
C LEU A 174 4.38 -17.42 -5.91
N GLN A 175 4.53 -18.54 -5.19
CA GLN A 175 5.54 -19.55 -5.47
C GLN A 175 5.42 -20.06 -6.91
N ARG A 176 4.20 -20.36 -7.36
CA ARG A 176 3.95 -20.74 -8.76
C ARG A 176 4.40 -19.67 -9.76
N LYS A 177 4.23 -18.38 -9.47
CA LYS A 177 4.64 -17.30 -10.39
C LYS A 177 6.14 -17.04 -10.37
N LEU A 178 6.80 -17.31 -9.24
CA LEU A 178 8.23 -17.14 -9.08
C LEU A 178 9.01 -18.17 -9.90
N PHE A 179 8.57 -19.44 -9.87
CA PHE A 179 9.22 -20.55 -10.57
C PHE A 179 8.63 -20.88 -11.96
N ALA A 180 7.60 -20.18 -12.42
CA ALA A 180 7.02 -20.41 -13.76
C ALA A 180 7.80 -19.73 -14.90
N LYS A 181 9.01 -19.25 -14.65
CA LYS A 181 9.80 -18.46 -15.59
C LYS A 181 11.00 -19.22 -16.11
#